data_AF-A0A7K4S1N8-F1
#
_entry.id   AF-A0A7K4S1N8-F1
#
_cell.length_a   1.000
_cell.length_b   1.000
_cell.length_c   1.000
_cell.angle_alpha   90.00
_cell.angle_beta   90.00
_cell.angle_gamma   90.00
#
_symmetry.space_group_name_H-M   'P 1'
#
loop_
_entity.id
_entity.type
_entity.pdbx_description
1 polymer ?
#
loop_
_entity_poly.entity_id
_entity_poly.type
_entity_poly.pdbx_seq_one_letter_code
_entity_poly.pdbx_strand_id
1 'polypeptide(L)'
;QVIDALGQAISRTPGCVLLDVDAGASTNRTVYTFVGSPEAVVEGALSAARVAGQLIDMSRHTGEHPRMGALDVCPFVPVMNVSMEECVTCANIFGQRLAAELGVPVYLYGEAARQESRKALPTIRAGEYEALPEKLAKSEWAPDFGPSTFVTRWGATVTGARTFLIAYNVNLLCTKEQAHRIALNLREQGRGADQPGRLKRVQGIGWYLEEENIAQVSTNLLDFETTPLHAVYEEVCRDAEALNLPVVGSQLVGLVPKKAMLDTAEFYIKKEKLFILEEEQKIRLVVSRLGLDSLYPFHPRERIIEYLVQAGEADRGLVTKPLGAFVRAVGGRSAAPGGGSVSAAAAALGAALGCMVGLMSYGKRQFEELDPIMRKLIPPFHQAMDELVAMVDADSRAFSSYMEAMKLPRSTPEEQERRTAAMQQGLKTAVRVPCALAEKVSGLWPALKDLARHCNLACKSDIQVGAKMLEAAVFGAYFNIMINLKDIKDEKFKLVMSQKASGLLEEAKQDSALVLALLEKRVA
;
A
#
# COMPACT_ATOMS: atom_id res chain seq x y z
N GLN A 1 2.26 26.35 18.17
CA GLN A 1 2.82 27.48 17.38
C GLN A 1 3.83 27.01 16.33
N VAL A 2 5.02 26.53 16.70
CA VAL A 2 6.03 26.06 15.69
C VAL A 2 5.45 24.93 14.84
N ILE A 3 4.80 23.96 15.50
CA ILE A 3 4.20 22.80 14.83
C ILE A 3 3.14 23.23 13.81
N ASP A 4 2.18 24.05 14.24
CA ASP A 4 1.09 24.51 13.38
C ASP A 4 1.59 25.37 12.21
N ALA A 5 2.62 26.19 12.44
CA ALA A 5 3.20 27.04 11.40
C ALA A 5 3.83 26.21 10.27
N LEU A 6 4.54 25.13 10.63
CA LEU A 6 5.12 24.19 9.67
C LEU A 6 4.02 23.45 8.91
N GLY A 7 3.01 22.93 9.62
CA GLY A 7 1.86 22.27 8.99
C GLY A 7 1.15 23.19 7.99
N GLN A 8 0.89 24.45 8.36
CA GLN A 8 0.27 25.43 7.48
C GLN A 8 1.12 25.77 6.25
N ALA A 9 2.44 25.83 6.39
CA ALA A 9 3.35 26.08 5.27
C ALA A 9 3.27 24.97 4.21
N ILE A 10 3.12 23.71 4.65
CA ILE A 10 2.91 22.56 3.78
C ILE A 10 1.51 22.63 3.16
N SER A 11 0.46 22.76 3.97
CA SER A 11 -0.94 22.73 3.50
C SER A 11 -1.30 23.87 2.53
N ARG A 12 -0.59 25.00 2.59
CA ARG A 12 -0.79 26.13 1.66
C ARG A 12 -0.03 25.96 0.34
N THR A 13 0.84 24.96 0.23
CA THR A 13 1.58 24.70 -1.00
C THR A 13 0.67 24.03 -2.02
N PRO A 14 0.44 24.63 -3.21
CA PRO A 14 -0.41 24.04 -4.24
C PRO A 14 0.06 22.64 -4.65
N GLY A 15 -0.87 21.69 -4.70
CA GLY A 15 -0.57 20.30 -5.07
C GLY A 15 -0.08 19.41 -3.92
N CYS A 16 0.10 19.95 -2.71
CA CYS A 16 0.36 19.17 -1.50
C CYS A 16 -0.92 18.96 -0.69
N VAL A 17 -1.05 17.76 -0.13
CA VAL A 17 -2.07 17.43 0.88
C VAL A 17 -1.33 16.95 2.14
N LEU A 18 -1.44 17.73 3.22
CA LEU A 18 -0.94 17.34 4.54
C LEU A 18 -1.83 16.23 5.08
N LEU A 19 -1.25 15.06 5.35
CA LEU A 19 -1.96 13.87 5.78
C LEU A 19 -1.94 13.71 7.30
N ASP A 20 -0.78 13.93 7.92
CA ASP A 20 -0.59 13.66 9.33
C ASP A 20 0.52 14.53 9.94
N VAL A 21 0.39 14.82 11.23
CA VAL A 21 1.36 15.56 12.05
C VAL A 21 1.48 14.86 13.40
N ASP A 22 2.50 14.01 13.53
CA ASP A 22 2.74 13.19 14.72
C ASP A 22 3.82 13.85 15.59
N ALA A 23 3.42 14.41 16.74
CA ALA A 23 4.30 15.14 17.66
C ALA A 23 4.49 14.37 18.97
N GLY A 24 5.74 14.03 19.30
CA GLY A 24 6.09 13.40 20.57
C GLY A 24 6.81 14.39 21.50
N ALA A 25 6.35 14.48 22.75
CA ALA A 25 6.92 15.39 23.75
C ALA A 25 8.29 14.90 24.23
N SER A 26 8.40 13.65 24.69
CA SER A 26 9.69 13.07 25.13
C SER A 26 10.70 12.91 24.00
N THR A 27 10.25 12.54 22.80
CA THR A 27 11.12 12.49 21.62
C THR A 27 11.55 13.89 21.15
N ASN A 28 10.84 14.94 21.61
CA ASN A 28 10.95 16.34 21.20
C ASN A 28 11.09 16.49 19.68
N ARG A 29 10.25 15.76 18.95
CA ARG A 29 10.28 15.68 17.49
C ARG A 29 8.86 15.61 16.95
N THR A 30 8.65 16.24 15.80
CA THR A 30 7.41 16.13 15.03
C THR A 30 7.71 15.55 13.65
N VAL A 31 6.92 14.57 13.24
CA VAL A 31 6.95 13.98 11.90
C VAL A 31 5.76 14.53 11.12
N TYR A 32 6.04 15.19 9.99
CA TYR A 32 5.01 15.66 9.06
C TYR A 32 4.94 14.69 7.90
N THR A 33 3.73 14.24 7.56
CA THR A 33 3.50 13.38 6.40
C THR A 33 2.55 14.08 5.45
N PHE A 34 2.96 14.23 4.19
CA PHE A 34 2.16 14.85 3.14
C PHE A 34 2.44 14.20 1.79
N VAL A 35 1.49 14.33 0.87
CA VAL A 35 1.55 13.73 -0.48
C VAL A 35 1.26 14.77 -1.55
N GLY A 36 1.69 14.51 -2.78
CA GLY A 36 1.51 15.40 -3.93
C GLY A 36 2.26 14.90 -5.16
N SER A 37 2.23 15.67 -6.25
CA SER A 37 3.10 15.41 -7.40
C SER A 37 4.58 15.61 -7.03
N PRO A 38 5.53 15.02 -7.79
CA PRO A 38 6.97 15.18 -7.55
C PRO A 38 7.42 16.63 -7.33
N GLU A 39 6.94 17.57 -8.13
CA GLU A 39 7.28 18.99 -8.03
C GLU A 39 6.64 19.64 -6.80
N ALA A 40 5.36 19.34 -6.55
CA ALA A 40 4.62 19.92 -5.44
C ALA A 40 5.24 19.53 -4.09
N VAL A 41 5.59 18.26 -3.90
CA VAL A 41 6.15 17.78 -2.62
C VAL A 41 7.53 18.40 -2.32
N VAL A 42 8.34 18.68 -3.34
CA VAL A 42 9.61 19.39 -3.18
C VAL A 42 9.37 20.83 -2.71
N GLU A 43 8.41 21.54 -3.30
CA GLU A 43 8.04 22.88 -2.85
C GLU A 43 7.48 22.88 -1.43
N GLY A 44 6.65 21.90 -1.09
CA GLY A 44 6.07 21.77 0.25
C GLY A 44 7.15 21.55 1.31
N ALA A 45 8.12 20.68 1.03
CA ALA A 45 9.27 20.44 1.89
C ALA A 45 10.14 21.70 2.07
N LEU A 46 10.44 22.44 0.99
CA LEU A 46 11.21 23.69 1.06
C LEU A 46 10.45 24.77 1.84
N SER A 47 9.14 24.90 1.61
CA SER A 47 8.26 25.83 2.33
C SER A 47 8.32 25.59 3.84
N ALA A 48 8.18 24.33 4.27
CA ALA A 48 8.32 23.96 5.67
C ALA A 48 9.73 24.26 6.21
N ALA A 49 10.77 23.93 5.45
CA ALA A 49 12.16 24.17 5.87
C ALA A 49 12.47 25.67 6.08
N ARG A 50 11.94 26.56 5.24
CA ARG A 50 12.09 28.02 5.41
C ARG A 50 11.47 28.50 6.72
N VAL A 51 10.28 28.00 7.06
CA VAL A 51 9.60 28.33 8.32
C VAL A 51 10.36 27.75 9.51
N ALA A 52 10.85 26.51 9.41
CA ALA A 52 11.68 25.88 10.44
C ALA A 52 12.94 26.72 10.73
N GLY A 53 13.58 27.25 9.68
CA GLY A 53 14.83 28.00 9.80
C GLY A 53 14.67 29.33 10.56
N GLN A 54 13.45 29.86 10.59
CA GLN A 54 13.11 31.06 11.34
C GLN A 54 12.71 30.76 12.79
N LEU A 55 12.00 29.65 13.00
CA LEU A 55 11.33 29.35 14.26
C LEU A 55 12.09 28.40 15.19
N ILE A 56 13.00 27.58 14.66
CA ILE A 56 13.75 26.59 15.44
C ILE A 56 15.17 27.08 15.70
N ASP A 57 15.66 26.80 16.91
CA ASP A 57 17.04 27.03 17.31
C ASP A 57 17.59 25.75 17.95
N MET A 58 18.38 24.99 17.17
CA MET A 58 18.95 23.71 17.60
C MET A 58 19.91 23.84 18.78
N SER A 59 20.48 25.02 19.06
CA SER A 59 21.35 25.22 20.22
C SER A 59 20.63 25.04 21.56
N ARG A 60 19.29 25.09 21.54
CA ARG A 60 18.42 24.94 22.72
C ARG A 60 17.59 23.66 22.66
N HIS A 61 17.81 22.81 21.65
CA HIS A 61 17.01 21.61 21.41
C HIS A 61 17.67 20.35 22.00
N THR A 62 16.89 19.61 22.79
CA THR A 62 17.26 18.30 23.36
C THR A 62 16.04 17.39 23.33
N GLY A 63 16.21 16.09 23.03
CA GLY A 63 15.13 15.11 23.06
C GLY A 63 15.67 13.69 23.12
N GLU A 64 14.82 12.73 23.52
CA GLU A 64 15.21 11.31 23.63
C GLU A 64 15.49 10.66 22.25
N HIS A 65 14.94 11.23 21.17
CA HIS A 65 15.17 10.72 19.83
C HIS A 65 16.45 11.35 19.23
N PRO A 66 17.37 10.53 18.67
CA PRO A 66 18.59 11.05 18.06
C PRO A 66 18.31 12.04 16.93
N ARG A 67 18.96 13.20 16.95
CA ARG A 67 18.72 14.31 16.00
C ARG A 67 20.01 15.04 15.64
N MET A 68 20.15 15.54 14.42
CA MET A 68 21.31 16.38 14.05
C MET A 68 20.94 17.73 13.45
N GLY A 69 19.67 18.01 13.20
CA GLY A 69 19.25 19.33 12.73
C GLY A 69 17.77 19.62 12.90
N ALA A 70 17.40 20.88 12.71
CA ALA A 70 16.02 21.37 12.80
C ALA A 70 15.09 20.61 11.85
N LEU A 71 15.63 20.23 10.70
CA LEU A 71 15.08 19.21 9.81
C LEU A 71 16.13 18.11 9.68
N ASP A 72 16.00 17.07 10.52
CA ASP A 72 16.93 15.93 10.62
C ASP A 72 16.99 15.13 9.30
N VAL A 73 15.84 14.61 8.87
CA VAL A 73 15.71 13.83 7.64
C VAL A 73 14.42 14.16 6.91
N CYS A 74 14.51 14.38 5.60
CA CYS A 74 13.38 14.59 4.69
C CYS A 74 13.42 13.56 3.55
N PRO A 75 12.75 12.40 3.70
CA PRO A 75 12.70 11.38 2.67
C PRO A 75 11.58 11.61 1.64
N PHE A 76 11.85 11.23 0.39
CA PHE A 76 10.86 11.09 -0.67
C PHE A 76 10.58 9.60 -0.91
N VAL A 77 9.32 9.20 -0.83
CA VAL A 77 8.90 7.78 -0.87
C VAL A 77 7.86 7.61 -1.98
N PRO A 78 8.00 6.63 -2.88
CA PRO A 78 7.00 6.38 -3.90
C PRO A 78 5.74 5.80 -3.26
N VAL A 79 4.58 6.36 -3.61
CA VAL A 79 3.26 5.90 -3.13
C VAL A 79 2.49 5.21 -4.25
N MET A 80 2.09 5.95 -5.29
CA MET A 80 1.40 5.40 -6.47
C MET A 80 1.87 6.12 -7.73
N ASN A 81 2.04 5.37 -8.82
CA ASN A 81 2.39 5.89 -10.15
C ASN A 81 3.68 6.73 -10.20
N VAL A 82 4.60 6.51 -9.26
CA VAL A 82 5.91 7.19 -9.20
C VAL A 82 6.98 6.13 -8.92
N SER A 83 8.08 6.21 -9.65
CA SER A 83 9.24 5.31 -9.51
C SER A 83 10.20 5.76 -8.41
N MET A 84 11.09 4.86 -8.00
CA MET A 84 12.18 5.22 -7.07
C MET A 84 13.12 6.27 -7.70
N GLU A 85 13.38 6.19 -9.01
CA GLU A 85 14.26 7.13 -9.73
C GLU A 85 13.71 8.57 -9.70
N GLU A 86 12.40 8.73 -9.86
CA GLU A 86 11.74 10.03 -9.71
C GLU A 86 11.84 10.55 -8.27
N CYS A 87 11.73 9.68 -7.26
CA CYS A 87 11.93 10.07 -5.85
C CYS A 87 13.39 10.48 -5.57
N VAL A 88 14.36 9.78 -6.16
CA VAL A 88 15.79 10.17 -6.08
C VAL A 88 16.00 11.53 -6.72
N THR A 89 15.33 11.81 -7.84
CA THR A 89 15.38 13.12 -8.51
C THR A 89 14.81 14.21 -7.60
N CYS A 90 13.66 13.97 -6.95
CA CYS A 90 13.10 14.89 -5.96
C CYS A 90 14.06 15.19 -4.80
N ALA A 91 14.71 14.16 -4.25
CA ALA A 91 15.67 14.30 -3.16
C ALA A 91 16.88 15.17 -3.57
N ASN A 92 17.39 15.00 -4.79
CA ASN A 92 18.48 15.81 -5.33
C ASN A 92 18.05 17.28 -5.51
N ILE A 93 16.89 17.52 -6.11
CA ILE A 93 16.35 18.89 -6.32
C ILE A 93 16.13 19.59 -4.97
N PHE A 94 15.49 18.91 -4.02
CA PHE A 94 15.28 19.43 -2.67
C PHE A 94 16.60 19.75 -1.98
N GLY A 95 17.56 18.81 -1.98
CA GLY A 95 18.85 18.99 -1.30
C GLY A 95 19.66 20.16 -1.87
N GLN A 96 19.72 20.28 -3.20
CA GLN A 96 20.41 21.37 -3.87
C GLN A 96 19.78 22.74 -3.54
N ARG A 97 18.44 22.84 -3.61
CA ARG A 97 17.73 24.09 -3.36
C ARG A 97 17.74 24.48 -1.89
N LEU A 98 17.54 23.54 -0.98
CA LEU A 98 17.60 23.78 0.46
C LEU A 98 18.97 24.35 0.86
N ALA A 99 20.04 23.71 0.39
CA ALA A 99 21.41 24.16 0.65
C ALA A 99 21.67 25.56 0.08
N ALA A 100 21.18 25.85 -1.12
CA ALA A 100 21.33 27.17 -1.76
C ALA A 100 20.54 28.27 -1.05
N GLU A 101 19.32 27.97 -0.58
CA GLU A 101 18.43 28.95 0.05
C GLU A 101 18.78 29.24 1.52
N LEU A 102 19.17 28.21 2.29
CA LEU A 102 19.44 28.34 3.73
C LEU A 102 20.94 28.33 4.09
N GLY A 103 21.82 27.97 3.15
CA GLY A 103 23.27 27.92 3.40
C GLY A 103 23.70 26.82 4.39
N VAL A 104 22.98 25.70 4.41
CA VAL A 104 23.17 24.61 5.39
C VAL A 104 23.81 23.37 4.74
N PRO A 105 24.56 22.55 5.51
CA PRO A 105 25.11 21.29 5.02
C PRO A 105 23.99 20.25 4.83
N VAL A 106 23.93 19.66 3.63
CA VAL A 106 22.95 18.63 3.27
C VAL A 106 23.63 17.36 2.76
N TYR A 107 23.21 16.22 3.29
CA TYR A 107 23.70 14.89 2.88
C TYR A 107 22.61 14.10 2.17
N LEU A 108 23.01 13.30 1.19
CA LEU A 108 22.13 12.34 0.53
C LEU A 108 22.23 10.95 1.19
N TYR A 109 21.08 10.33 1.47
CA TYR A 109 21.00 8.98 2.05
C TYR A 109 20.07 8.05 1.27
N GLY A 110 20.04 6.77 1.68
CA GLY A 110 19.18 5.75 1.07
C GLY A 110 19.54 5.52 -0.39
N GLU A 111 18.52 5.41 -1.24
CA GLU A 111 18.69 5.20 -2.69
C GLU A 111 19.28 6.43 -3.41
N ALA A 112 19.33 7.60 -2.74
CA ALA A 112 19.95 8.80 -3.29
C ALA A 112 21.42 8.96 -2.86
N ALA A 113 21.94 8.12 -1.96
CA ALA A 113 23.29 8.24 -1.44
C ALA A 113 24.35 8.05 -2.55
N ARG A 114 25.31 8.99 -2.64
CA ARG A 114 26.43 8.89 -3.60
C ARG A 114 27.54 7.95 -3.13
N GLN A 115 27.57 7.66 -1.82
CA GLN A 115 28.57 6.82 -1.17
C GLN A 115 27.86 5.72 -0.40
N GLU A 116 28.40 4.50 -0.46
CA GLU A 116 27.83 3.34 0.25
C GLU A 116 27.74 3.58 1.76
N SER A 117 28.75 4.25 2.33
CA SER A 117 28.83 4.63 3.74
C SER A 117 27.67 5.53 4.21
N ARG A 118 27.02 6.25 3.28
CA ARG A 118 25.94 7.20 3.55
C ARG A 118 24.54 6.61 3.31
N LYS A 119 24.42 5.36 2.86
CA LYS A 119 23.09 4.76 2.67
C LYS A 119 22.28 4.67 3.97
N ALA A 120 22.94 4.30 5.07
CA ALA A 120 22.28 4.16 6.37
C ALA A 120 22.21 5.51 7.11
N LEU A 121 20.99 5.99 7.37
CA LEU A 121 20.76 7.23 8.14
C LEU A 121 21.48 7.24 9.51
N PRO A 122 21.48 6.15 10.31
CA PRO A 122 22.19 6.14 11.59
C PRO A 122 23.70 6.41 11.45
N THR A 123 24.32 6.01 10.34
CA THR A 123 25.74 6.30 10.07
C THR A 123 25.98 7.79 9.90
N ILE A 124 25.13 8.47 9.13
CA ILE A 124 25.23 9.93 8.96
C ILE A 124 24.92 10.65 10.27
N ARG A 125 23.93 10.17 11.03
CA ARG A 125 23.50 10.77 12.30
C ARG A 125 24.38 10.41 13.50
N ALA A 126 25.45 9.63 13.31
CA ALA A 126 26.35 9.25 14.39
C ALA A 126 26.96 10.49 15.07
N GLY A 127 26.80 10.57 16.40
CA GLY A 127 27.21 11.71 17.21
C GLY A 127 26.26 12.92 17.18
N GLU A 128 25.12 12.81 16.47
CA GLU A 128 24.02 13.77 16.53
C GLU A 128 24.42 15.21 16.16
N TYR A 129 23.74 16.21 16.74
CA TYR A 129 24.01 17.63 16.55
C TYR A 129 25.39 18.03 17.08
N GLU A 130 25.79 17.47 18.23
CA GLU A 130 27.02 17.82 18.95
C GLU A 130 28.29 17.45 18.19
N ALA A 131 28.26 16.39 17.36
CA ALA A 131 29.41 15.98 16.57
C ALA A 131 29.60 16.76 15.25
N LEU A 132 28.62 17.56 14.82
CA LEU A 132 28.67 18.27 13.55
C LEU A 132 29.86 19.23 13.40
N PRO A 133 30.26 20.03 14.41
CA PRO A 133 31.42 20.92 14.29
C PRO A 133 32.71 20.19 13.91
N GLU A 134 32.96 19.02 14.52
CA GLU A 134 34.14 18.21 14.23
C GLU A 134 33.99 17.41 12.94
N LYS A 135 32.79 16.87 12.66
CA LYS A 135 32.54 16.08 11.45
C LYS A 135 32.66 16.94 10.20
N LEU A 136 32.07 18.13 10.16
CA LEU A 136 32.11 19.02 8.99
C LEU A 136 33.53 19.51 8.65
N ALA A 137 34.46 19.47 9.61
CA ALA A 137 35.86 19.81 9.38
C ALA A 137 36.64 18.70 8.63
N LYS A 138 36.12 17.47 8.58
CA LYS A 138 36.77 16.33 7.93
C LYS A 138 36.34 16.21 6.47
N SER A 139 37.29 16.02 5.56
CA SER A 139 37.03 15.89 4.13
C SER A 139 36.14 14.70 3.77
N GLU A 140 36.24 13.59 4.52
CA GLU A 140 35.38 12.41 4.37
C GLU A 140 33.88 12.70 4.61
N TRP A 141 33.60 13.71 5.43
CA TRP A 141 32.25 14.18 5.78
C TRP A 141 31.87 15.46 5.04
N ALA A 142 32.52 15.77 3.90
CA ALA A 142 32.07 16.86 3.05
C ALA A 142 30.61 16.64 2.62
N PRO A 143 29.70 17.62 2.80
CA PRO A 143 28.29 17.44 2.46
C PRO A 143 28.09 17.28 0.95
N ASP A 144 27.03 16.59 0.55
CA ASP A 144 26.70 16.38 -0.86
C ASP A 144 26.21 17.68 -1.54
N PHE A 145 25.57 18.55 -0.74
CA PHE A 145 25.19 19.91 -1.11
C PHE A 145 25.43 20.89 0.05
N GLY A 146 25.71 22.15 -0.31
CA GLY A 146 25.91 23.22 0.66
C GLY A 146 27.33 23.30 1.22
N PRO A 147 27.61 24.29 2.08
CA PRO A 147 28.94 24.51 2.62
C PRO A 147 29.26 23.54 3.76
N SER A 148 30.53 23.21 3.94
CA SER A 148 31.04 22.45 5.11
C SER A 148 31.19 23.34 6.35
N THR A 149 30.24 24.24 6.58
CA THR A 149 30.22 25.17 7.73
C THR A 149 29.10 24.79 8.68
N PHE A 150 29.41 24.76 9.97
CA PHE A 150 28.43 24.48 11.01
C PHE A 150 27.49 25.67 11.22
N VAL A 151 26.19 25.44 11.07
CA VAL A 151 25.13 26.44 11.27
C VAL A 151 24.43 26.17 12.61
N THR A 152 24.82 26.87 13.66
CA THR A 152 24.39 26.59 15.05
C THR A 152 22.88 26.51 15.25
N ARG A 153 22.10 27.39 14.61
CA ARG A 153 20.63 27.35 14.75
C ARG A 153 19.96 26.18 14.02
N TRP A 154 20.65 25.57 13.06
CA TRP A 154 20.08 24.57 12.15
C TRP A 154 20.65 23.16 12.34
N GLY A 155 21.97 23.02 12.52
CA GLY A 155 22.66 21.73 12.41
C GLY A 155 22.88 21.32 10.95
N ALA A 156 22.56 20.07 10.61
CA ALA A 156 22.65 19.52 9.25
C ALA A 156 21.37 18.79 8.86
N THR A 157 21.11 18.69 7.55
CA THR A 157 19.94 17.99 7.01
C THR A 157 20.36 16.77 6.20
N VAL A 158 19.61 15.68 6.31
CA VAL A 158 19.66 14.57 5.36
C VAL A 158 18.41 14.57 4.48
N THR A 159 18.59 14.35 3.19
CA THR A 159 17.50 14.08 2.24
C THR A 159 17.81 12.83 1.43
N GLY A 160 16.78 12.15 0.94
CA GLY A 160 16.99 10.94 0.15
C GLY A 160 15.70 10.31 -0.32
N ALA A 161 15.84 9.20 -1.02
CA ALA A 161 14.72 8.38 -1.41
C ALA A 161 14.84 6.99 -0.79
N ARG A 162 13.70 6.40 -0.43
CA ARG A 162 13.65 5.05 0.13
C ARG A 162 12.29 4.42 -0.07
N THR A 163 12.23 3.10 0.14
CA THR A 163 10.98 2.37 0.29
C THR A 163 10.19 2.88 1.51
N PHE A 164 8.90 2.55 1.55
CA PHE A 164 8.07 2.88 2.68
C PHE A 164 8.63 2.23 3.95
N LEU A 165 8.71 3.02 5.02
CA LEU A 165 9.27 2.60 6.31
C LEU A 165 8.15 2.73 7.34
N ILE A 166 7.95 1.68 8.11
CA ILE A 166 6.97 1.67 9.19
C ILE A 166 7.70 1.90 10.51
N ALA A 167 7.39 3.01 11.18
CA ALA A 167 7.86 3.27 12.53
C ALA A 167 6.90 2.60 13.52
N TYR A 168 7.41 1.62 14.25
CA TYR A 168 6.63 0.73 15.09
C TYR A 168 7.27 0.55 16.46
N ASN A 169 6.55 0.95 17.49
CA ASN A 169 7.01 0.89 18.88
C ASN A 169 6.19 -0.18 19.61
N VAL A 170 6.86 -1.13 20.25
CA VAL A 170 6.20 -2.12 21.12
C VAL A 170 6.35 -1.69 22.56
N ASN A 171 5.25 -1.67 23.30
CA ASN A 171 5.15 -1.13 24.65
C ASN A 171 5.46 -2.21 25.69
N LEU A 172 6.33 -1.90 26.66
CA LEU A 172 6.68 -2.81 27.74
C LEU A 172 6.64 -2.11 29.10
N LEU A 173 6.16 -2.82 30.11
CA LEU A 173 6.27 -2.41 31.51
C LEU A 173 7.62 -2.88 32.07
N CYS A 174 8.69 -2.18 31.71
CA CYS A 174 10.06 -2.51 32.10
C CYS A 174 10.95 -1.25 32.13
N THR A 175 12.25 -1.42 32.40
CA THR A 175 13.20 -0.30 32.32
C THR A 175 13.68 -0.03 30.89
N LYS A 176 14.20 1.17 30.64
CA LYS A 176 14.82 1.56 29.35
C LYS A 176 15.92 0.58 28.94
N GLU A 177 16.74 0.10 29.88
CA GLU A 177 17.85 -0.83 29.62
C GLU A 177 17.33 -2.20 29.17
N GLN A 178 16.23 -2.67 29.77
CA GLN A 178 15.61 -3.94 29.39
C GLN A 178 14.96 -3.85 28.01
N ALA A 179 14.21 -2.78 27.73
CA ALA A 179 13.69 -2.53 26.39
C ALA A 179 14.82 -2.43 25.35
N HIS A 180 15.92 -1.73 25.69
CA HIS A 180 17.06 -1.60 24.79
C HIS A 180 17.76 -2.93 24.54
N ARG A 181 17.87 -3.79 25.57
CA ARG A 181 18.38 -5.16 25.43
C ARG A 181 17.55 -5.98 24.43
N ILE A 182 16.22 -5.86 24.46
CA ILE A 182 15.35 -6.56 23.50
C ILE A 182 15.56 -5.99 22.09
N ALA A 183 15.56 -4.66 21.94
CA ALA A 183 15.82 -4.02 20.65
C ALA A 183 17.14 -4.46 20.01
N LEU A 184 18.19 -4.63 20.81
CA LEU A 184 19.51 -5.14 20.38
C LEU A 184 19.47 -6.58 19.88
N ASN A 185 18.60 -7.43 20.42
CA ASN A 185 18.46 -8.82 19.95
C ASN A 185 17.70 -8.91 18.62
N LEU A 186 16.83 -7.95 18.35
CA LEU A 186 15.93 -7.96 17.19
C LEU A 186 16.53 -7.25 15.98
N ARG A 187 17.06 -6.04 16.16
CA ARG A 187 17.54 -5.19 15.07
C ARG A 187 18.67 -5.86 14.29
N GLU A 188 18.73 -5.66 12.98
CA GLU A 188 19.67 -6.35 12.10
C GLU A 188 21.14 -6.15 12.51
N GLN A 189 21.51 -4.94 12.91
CA GLN A 189 22.86 -4.62 13.41
C GLN A 189 23.24 -5.38 14.69
N GLY A 190 22.24 -5.84 15.44
CA GLY A 190 22.42 -6.55 16.68
C GLY A 190 23.15 -5.74 17.75
N ARG A 191 24.03 -6.44 18.49
CA ARG A 191 24.86 -5.90 19.59
C ARG A 191 26.24 -5.41 19.13
N GLY A 192 26.61 -5.69 17.89
CA GLY A 192 27.92 -5.39 17.32
C GLY A 192 28.10 -6.16 16.01
N ALA A 193 29.21 -5.91 15.30
CA ALA A 193 29.46 -6.47 13.97
C ALA A 193 29.40 -8.02 13.93
N ASP A 194 29.84 -8.69 15.00
CA ASP A 194 29.91 -10.15 15.08
C ASP A 194 28.66 -10.82 15.69
N GLN A 195 27.68 -10.01 16.13
CA GLN A 195 26.48 -10.50 16.81
C GLN A 195 25.24 -9.79 16.24
N PRO A 196 24.84 -10.10 14.99
CA PRO A 196 23.66 -9.53 14.38
C PRO A 196 22.38 -9.98 15.10
N GLY A 197 21.33 -9.17 15.03
CA GLY A 197 20.03 -9.53 15.56
C GLY A 197 19.25 -10.47 14.65
N ARG A 198 18.05 -10.86 15.10
CA ARG A 198 17.24 -11.89 14.44
C ARG A 198 16.49 -11.39 13.21
N LEU A 199 16.08 -10.12 13.17
CA LEU A 199 15.22 -9.58 12.15
C LEU A 199 16.02 -8.79 11.11
N LYS A 200 15.87 -9.17 9.84
CA LYS A 200 16.47 -8.46 8.70
C LYS A 200 15.68 -7.20 8.39
N ARG A 201 16.34 -6.17 7.85
CA ARG A 201 15.71 -4.90 7.48
C ARG A 201 14.96 -4.23 8.64
N VAL A 202 15.38 -4.48 9.89
CA VAL A 202 14.84 -3.84 11.08
C VAL A 202 15.95 -3.07 11.78
N GLN A 203 15.69 -1.79 12.05
CA GLN A 203 16.50 -0.99 12.96
C GLN A 203 15.70 -0.75 14.24
N GLY A 204 16.38 -0.57 15.36
CA GLY A 204 15.66 -0.27 16.60
C GLY A 204 16.54 0.06 17.78
N ILE A 205 15.91 0.67 18.78
CA ILE A 205 16.49 1.04 20.07
C ILE A 205 15.41 0.90 21.15
N GLY A 206 15.82 0.71 22.39
CA GLY A 206 14.93 0.92 23.54
C GLY A 206 15.00 2.35 24.04
N TRP A 207 13.85 2.93 24.37
CA TRP A 207 13.72 4.24 25.01
C TRP A 207 12.61 4.22 26.08
N TYR A 208 12.38 5.37 26.70
CA TYR A 208 11.37 5.55 27.74
C TYR A 208 10.52 6.79 27.41
N LEU A 209 9.20 6.68 27.55
CA LEU A 209 8.27 7.80 27.46
C LEU A 209 7.90 8.22 28.88
N GLU A 210 8.40 9.38 29.32
CA GLU A 210 8.16 9.91 30.66
C GLU A 210 6.68 10.27 30.89
N GLU A 211 6.02 10.79 29.85
CA GLU A 211 4.63 11.24 29.91
C GLU A 211 3.63 10.08 30.10
N GLU A 212 3.97 8.89 29.58
CA GLU A 212 3.15 7.68 29.70
C GLU A 212 3.72 6.68 30.73
N ASN A 213 4.86 7.01 31.38
CA ASN A 213 5.57 6.15 32.34
C ASN A 213 5.81 4.72 31.81
N ILE A 214 6.30 4.61 30.58
CA ILE A 214 6.41 3.33 29.86
C ILE A 214 7.70 3.21 29.03
N ALA A 215 8.28 2.01 28.99
CA ALA A 215 9.40 1.71 28.10
C ALA A 215 8.89 1.21 26.75
N GLN A 216 9.63 1.48 25.68
CA GLN A 216 9.29 0.94 24.36
C GLN A 216 10.52 0.34 23.67
N VAL A 217 10.29 -0.75 22.95
CA VAL A 217 11.16 -1.20 21.87
C VAL A 217 10.75 -0.45 20.62
N SER A 218 11.45 0.63 20.31
CA SER A 218 11.21 1.45 19.12
C SER A 218 11.93 0.87 17.92
N THR A 219 11.18 0.57 16.86
CA THR A 219 11.71 -0.05 15.65
C THR A 219 11.30 0.67 14.39
N ASN A 220 12.16 0.59 13.37
CA ASN A 220 11.88 0.97 12.01
C ASN A 220 11.95 -0.28 11.14
N LEU A 221 10.83 -0.67 10.56
CA LEU A 221 10.76 -1.69 9.52
C LEU A 221 11.12 -1.01 8.20
N LEU A 222 12.34 -1.25 7.72
CA LEU A 222 12.85 -0.65 6.47
C LEU A 222 12.18 -1.28 5.24
N ASP A 223 11.73 -2.52 5.39
CA ASP A 223 11.00 -3.28 4.39
C ASP A 223 10.05 -4.25 5.09
N PHE A 224 8.75 -3.93 5.06
CA PHE A 224 7.71 -4.73 5.71
C PHE A 224 7.38 -6.02 4.95
N GLU A 225 7.84 -6.17 3.70
CA GLU A 225 7.66 -7.42 2.95
C GLU A 225 8.71 -8.45 3.36
N THR A 226 9.94 -8.01 3.66
CA THR A 226 10.99 -8.87 4.21
C THR A 226 10.72 -9.23 5.67
N THR A 227 10.41 -8.23 6.51
CA THR A 227 10.07 -8.46 7.92
C THR A 227 8.72 -7.80 8.22
N PRO A 228 7.63 -8.57 8.33
CA PRO A 228 6.29 -8.02 8.51
C PRO A 228 6.04 -7.53 9.93
N LEU A 229 5.02 -6.68 10.08
CA LEU A 229 4.69 -6.00 11.34
C LEU A 229 4.46 -6.99 12.51
N HIS A 230 3.70 -8.05 12.28
CA HIS A 230 3.48 -9.10 13.29
C HIS A 230 4.78 -9.79 13.72
N ALA A 231 5.74 -10.00 12.82
CA ALA A 231 6.98 -10.70 13.16
C ALA A 231 7.80 -9.90 14.19
N VAL A 232 7.83 -8.57 14.07
CA VAL A 232 8.47 -7.71 15.07
C VAL A 232 7.77 -7.83 16.41
N TYR A 233 6.44 -7.71 16.45
CA TYR A 233 5.67 -7.78 17.68
C TYR A 233 5.81 -9.12 18.40
N GLU A 234 5.66 -10.22 17.66
CA GLU A 234 5.74 -11.58 18.20
C GLU A 234 7.15 -11.91 18.74
N GLU A 235 8.20 -11.43 18.08
CA GLU A 235 9.57 -11.62 18.55
C GLU A 235 9.90 -10.74 19.76
N VAL A 236 9.32 -9.53 19.87
CA VAL A 236 9.38 -8.74 21.12
C VAL A 236 8.66 -9.48 22.24
N CYS A 237 7.46 -10.00 22.00
CA CYS A 237 6.70 -10.77 22.99
C CYS A 237 7.51 -11.97 23.49
N ARG A 238 8.14 -12.72 22.57
CA ARG A 238 9.00 -13.85 22.90
C ARG A 238 10.19 -13.49 23.80
N ASP A 239 10.90 -12.40 23.47
CA ASP A 239 12.04 -11.94 24.29
C ASP A 239 11.59 -11.39 25.65
N ALA A 240 10.45 -10.71 25.69
CA ALA A 240 9.86 -10.19 26.91
C ALA A 240 9.41 -11.33 27.83
N GLU A 241 8.74 -12.36 27.31
CA GLU A 241 8.37 -13.57 28.06
C GLU A 241 9.59 -14.26 28.67
N ALA A 242 10.69 -14.40 27.89
CA ALA A 242 11.92 -14.99 28.39
C ALA A 242 12.57 -14.19 29.56
N LEU A 243 12.23 -12.90 29.68
CA LEU A 243 12.68 -12.00 30.74
C LEU A 243 11.60 -11.74 31.81
N ASN A 244 10.43 -12.38 31.71
CA ASN A 244 9.25 -12.13 32.55
C ASN A 244 8.78 -10.66 32.55
N LEU A 245 8.82 -10.01 31.38
CA LEU A 245 8.40 -8.62 31.20
C LEU A 245 7.03 -8.56 30.50
N PRO A 246 6.09 -7.72 30.95
CA PRO A 246 4.79 -7.58 30.28
C PRO A 246 4.93 -6.72 29.01
N VAL A 247 4.43 -7.23 27.88
CA VAL A 247 4.14 -6.44 26.69
C VAL A 247 2.70 -5.93 26.79
N VAL A 248 2.49 -4.63 26.57
CA VAL A 248 1.19 -3.95 26.76
C VAL A 248 0.76 -3.21 25.50
N GLY A 249 0.80 -3.92 24.37
CA GLY A 249 0.43 -3.41 23.07
C GLY A 249 1.56 -2.68 22.35
N SER A 250 1.19 -1.82 21.41
CA SER A 250 2.13 -1.14 20.53
C SER A 250 1.55 0.15 19.96
N GLN A 251 2.37 0.87 19.21
CA GLN A 251 2.01 2.10 18.54
C GLN A 251 2.67 2.15 17.17
N LEU A 252 1.88 2.45 16.14
CA LEU A 252 2.39 2.95 14.86
C LEU A 252 2.61 4.45 14.98
N VAL A 253 3.75 4.95 14.49
CA VAL A 253 4.05 6.38 14.40
C VAL A 253 3.91 6.81 12.94
N GLY A 254 3.12 7.85 12.69
CA GLY A 254 2.76 8.26 11.34
C GLY A 254 1.79 7.29 10.62
N LEU A 255 1.98 7.14 9.31
CA LEU A 255 1.12 6.34 8.43
C LEU A 255 1.63 4.92 8.20
N VAL A 256 0.73 4.02 7.80
CA VAL A 256 1.02 2.62 7.48
C VAL A 256 0.42 2.22 6.11
N PRO A 257 1.13 1.41 5.29
CA PRO A 257 0.56 0.84 4.08
C PRO A 257 -0.52 -0.18 4.42
N LYS A 258 -1.63 -0.18 3.66
CA LYS A 258 -2.73 -1.13 3.85
C LYS A 258 -2.24 -2.58 3.77
N LYS A 259 -1.35 -2.87 2.82
CA LYS A 259 -0.75 -4.21 2.66
C LYS A 259 -0.13 -4.74 3.95
N ALA A 260 0.67 -3.93 4.66
CA ALA A 260 1.31 -4.34 5.91
C ALA A 260 0.31 -4.75 7.00
N MET A 261 -0.84 -4.07 7.05
CA MET A 261 -1.95 -4.40 7.95
C MET A 261 -2.63 -5.70 7.52
N LEU A 262 -2.95 -5.85 6.22
CA LEU A 262 -3.63 -7.04 5.71
C LEU A 262 -2.77 -8.31 5.83
N ASP A 263 -1.48 -8.24 5.52
CA ASP A 263 -0.55 -9.37 5.68
C ASP A 263 -0.46 -9.82 7.15
N THR A 264 -0.55 -8.85 8.08
CA THR A 264 -0.61 -9.12 9.52
C THR A 264 -1.95 -9.73 9.94
N ALA A 265 -3.06 -9.31 9.34
CA ALA A 265 -4.35 -9.94 9.57
C ALA A 265 -4.35 -11.41 9.11
N GLU A 266 -3.83 -11.69 7.92
CA GLU A 266 -3.73 -13.05 7.38
C GLU A 266 -2.87 -13.96 8.26
N PHE A 267 -1.77 -13.43 8.82
CA PHE A 267 -0.97 -14.16 9.80
C PHE A 267 -1.79 -14.60 11.01
N TYR A 268 -2.50 -13.68 11.66
CA TYR A 268 -3.30 -14.01 12.86
C TYR A 268 -4.51 -14.89 12.52
N ILE A 269 -5.18 -14.65 11.38
CA ILE A 269 -6.27 -15.51 10.89
C ILE A 269 -5.78 -16.97 10.76
N LYS A 270 -4.60 -17.17 10.16
CA LYS A 270 -3.99 -18.50 10.00
C LYS A 270 -3.53 -19.10 11.34
N LYS A 271 -2.81 -18.33 12.16
CA LYS A 271 -2.26 -18.76 13.46
C LYS A 271 -3.38 -19.19 14.41
N GLU A 272 -4.48 -18.46 14.43
CA GLU A 272 -5.60 -18.65 15.37
C GLU A 272 -6.79 -19.39 14.75
N LYS A 273 -6.68 -19.85 13.49
CA LYS A 273 -7.71 -20.61 12.77
C LYS A 273 -9.06 -19.86 12.70
N LEU A 274 -9.00 -18.55 12.49
CA LEU A 274 -10.16 -17.68 12.38
C LEU A 274 -10.74 -17.73 10.95
N PHE A 275 -11.92 -17.14 10.78
CA PHE A 275 -12.53 -16.91 9.48
C PHE A 275 -13.06 -15.48 9.44
N ILE A 276 -12.30 -14.60 8.79
CA ILE A 276 -12.60 -13.18 8.66
C ILE A 276 -12.39 -12.79 7.20
N LEU A 277 -13.42 -12.23 6.58
CA LEU A 277 -13.44 -11.88 5.16
C LEU A 277 -13.29 -10.37 4.98
N GLU A 278 -14.15 -9.61 5.65
CA GLU A 278 -14.27 -8.17 5.50
C GLU A 278 -12.98 -7.44 5.89
N GLU A 279 -12.52 -6.55 5.01
CA GLU A 279 -11.28 -5.79 5.20
C GLU A 279 -11.30 -5.01 6.53
N GLU A 280 -12.41 -4.36 6.86
CA GLU A 280 -12.56 -3.60 8.11
C GLU A 280 -12.40 -4.49 9.35
N GLN A 281 -12.91 -5.72 9.30
CA GLN A 281 -12.76 -6.69 10.39
C GLN A 281 -11.32 -7.20 10.49
N LYS A 282 -10.63 -7.38 9.36
CA LYS A 282 -9.20 -7.73 9.32
C LYS A 282 -8.35 -6.65 9.98
N ILE A 283 -8.60 -5.38 9.65
CA ILE A 283 -7.92 -4.24 10.29
C ILE A 283 -8.23 -4.22 11.80
N ARG A 284 -9.48 -4.44 12.20
CA ARG A 284 -9.86 -4.49 13.62
C ARG A 284 -9.17 -5.63 14.37
N LEU A 285 -9.02 -6.81 13.76
CA LEU A 285 -8.26 -7.93 14.33
C LEU A 285 -6.81 -7.51 14.59
N VAL A 286 -6.17 -6.86 13.63
CA VAL A 286 -4.77 -6.43 13.75
C VAL A 286 -4.59 -5.40 14.86
N VAL A 287 -5.46 -4.38 14.91
CA VAL A 287 -5.46 -3.37 15.97
C VAL A 287 -5.57 -4.05 17.34
N SER A 288 -6.48 -5.00 17.48
CA SER A 288 -6.65 -5.75 18.73
C SER A 288 -5.46 -6.66 19.08
N ARG A 289 -4.86 -7.35 18.11
CA ARG A 289 -3.77 -8.31 18.36
C ARG A 289 -2.44 -7.65 18.69
N LEU A 290 -2.15 -6.55 18.01
CA LEU A 290 -0.94 -5.77 18.24
C LEU A 290 -1.14 -4.72 19.35
N GLY A 291 -2.39 -4.46 19.76
CA GLY A 291 -2.72 -3.40 20.71
C GLY A 291 -2.32 -2.02 20.20
N LEU A 292 -2.60 -1.72 18.91
CA LEU A 292 -2.21 -0.47 18.24
C LEU A 292 -2.86 0.79 18.84
N ASP A 293 -3.92 0.59 19.62
CA ASP A 293 -4.70 1.61 20.31
C ASP A 293 -4.32 1.77 21.80
N SER A 294 -3.20 1.16 22.21
CA SER A 294 -2.79 1.10 23.63
C SER A 294 -2.42 2.44 24.26
N LEU A 295 -1.80 3.36 23.51
CA LEU A 295 -1.48 4.72 23.98
C LEU A 295 -2.52 5.74 23.52
N TYR A 296 -2.90 5.69 22.24
CA TYR A 296 -3.88 6.59 21.63
C TYR A 296 -4.78 5.80 20.68
N PRO A 297 -6.03 6.21 20.45
CA PRO A 297 -6.92 5.54 19.52
C PRO A 297 -6.31 5.41 18.11
N PHE A 298 -6.37 4.21 17.54
CA PHE A 298 -5.98 3.99 16.15
C PHE A 298 -7.18 4.21 15.23
N HIS A 299 -7.16 5.28 14.44
CA HIS A 299 -8.19 5.59 13.45
C HIS A 299 -7.75 5.14 12.04
N PRO A 300 -8.20 3.99 11.51
CA PRO A 300 -7.63 3.43 10.27
C PRO A 300 -7.76 4.36 9.06
N ARG A 301 -8.86 5.11 8.96
CA ARG A 301 -9.11 6.05 7.86
C ARG A 301 -8.16 7.25 7.83
N GLU A 302 -7.47 7.51 8.94
CA GLU A 302 -6.53 8.62 9.11
C GLU A 302 -5.07 8.13 9.14
N ARG A 303 -4.85 6.81 9.25
CA ARG A 303 -3.52 6.21 9.43
C ARG A 303 -3.09 5.32 8.26
N ILE A 304 -4.05 4.79 7.49
CA ILE A 304 -3.77 3.96 6.31
C ILE A 304 -3.71 4.83 5.06
N ILE A 305 -2.57 4.79 4.36
CA ILE A 305 -2.26 5.69 3.24
C ILE A 305 -3.28 5.56 2.11
N GLU A 306 -3.59 4.32 1.72
CA GLU A 306 -4.48 4.05 0.60
C GLU A 306 -5.89 4.58 0.87
N TYR A 307 -6.35 4.56 2.13
CA TYR A 307 -7.64 5.15 2.50
C TYR A 307 -7.61 6.69 2.41
N LEU A 308 -6.50 7.31 2.84
CA LEU A 308 -6.31 8.75 2.76
C LEU A 308 -6.27 9.26 1.31
N VAL A 309 -5.56 8.54 0.43
CA VAL A 309 -5.45 8.94 -0.98
C VAL A 309 -6.78 8.74 -1.71
N GLN A 310 -7.50 7.64 -1.48
CA GLN A 310 -8.81 7.40 -2.05
C GLN A 310 -9.86 8.46 -1.65
N ALA A 311 -9.76 9.01 -0.44
CA ALA A 311 -10.65 10.08 0.01
C ALA A 311 -10.47 11.39 -0.78
N GLY A 312 -9.27 11.63 -1.34
CA GLY A 312 -8.89 12.85 -2.06
C GLY A 312 -9.16 12.85 -3.57
N GLU A 313 -9.51 11.72 -4.19
CA GLU A 313 -9.75 11.64 -5.63
C GLU A 313 -11.14 12.17 -6.04
N ALA A 314 -11.15 13.13 -6.97
CA ALA A 314 -12.36 13.75 -7.52
C ALA A 314 -13.04 12.92 -8.63
N ASP A 315 -12.33 11.99 -9.28
CA ASP A 315 -12.89 11.08 -10.29
C ASP A 315 -12.85 9.64 -9.76
N ARG A 316 -13.90 9.26 -9.05
CA ARG A 316 -14.00 7.97 -8.34
C ARG A 316 -14.37 6.78 -9.27
N GLY A 317 -14.18 6.92 -10.58
CA GLY A 317 -14.50 5.88 -11.56
C GLY A 317 -16.01 5.63 -11.72
N LEU A 318 -16.35 4.61 -12.51
CA LEU A 318 -17.72 4.15 -12.73
C LEU A 318 -18.25 3.34 -11.54
N VAL A 319 -17.38 2.61 -10.85
CA VAL A 319 -17.73 1.70 -9.75
C VAL A 319 -18.41 2.43 -8.59
N THR A 320 -18.04 3.68 -8.33
CA THR A 320 -18.61 4.47 -7.22
C THR A 320 -19.90 5.19 -7.58
N LYS A 321 -20.33 5.12 -8.85
CA LYS A 321 -21.61 5.70 -9.26
C LYS A 321 -22.76 4.83 -8.74
N PRO A 322 -23.90 5.43 -8.34
CA PRO A 322 -25.10 4.67 -8.05
C PRO A 322 -25.46 3.76 -9.23
N LEU A 323 -25.95 2.53 -8.97
CA LEU A 323 -26.25 1.54 -10.00
C LEU A 323 -27.12 2.11 -11.14
N GLY A 324 -28.15 2.90 -10.80
CA GLY A 324 -29.01 3.54 -11.80
C GLY A 324 -28.27 4.55 -12.70
N ALA A 325 -27.23 5.21 -12.18
CA ALA A 325 -26.37 6.09 -12.97
C ALA A 325 -25.42 5.30 -13.87
N PHE A 326 -24.85 4.18 -13.38
CA PHE A 326 -24.05 3.27 -14.21
C PHE A 326 -24.85 2.72 -15.40
N VAL A 327 -26.06 2.21 -15.15
CA VAL A 327 -26.95 1.68 -16.21
C VAL A 327 -27.30 2.74 -17.25
N ARG A 328 -27.63 3.97 -16.83
CA ARG A 328 -27.88 5.08 -17.77
C ARG A 328 -26.64 5.51 -18.54
N ALA A 329 -25.45 5.42 -17.93
CA ALA A 329 -24.20 5.73 -18.62
C ALA A 329 -23.91 4.69 -19.72
N VAL A 330 -24.13 3.40 -19.45
CA VAL A 330 -24.02 2.33 -20.45
C VAL A 330 -25.00 2.52 -21.61
N GLY A 331 -26.24 2.94 -21.32
CA GLY A 331 -27.24 3.25 -22.34
C GLY A 331 -27.07 4.61 -23.03
N GLY A 332 -26.03 5.38 -22.66
CA GLY A 332 -25.78 6.72 -23.17
C GLY A 332 -25.16 6.73 -24.57
N ARG A 333 -25.16 7.90 -25.22
CA ARG A 333 -24.44 8.12 -26.49
C ARG A 333 -22.96 8.38 -26.22
N SER A 334 -22.26 7.39 -25.68
CA SER A 334 -20.82 7.41 -25.43
C SER A 334 -20.17 6.09 -25.87
N ALA A 335 -18.87 6.13 -26.16
CA ALA A 335 -18.11 4.93 -26.55
C ALA A 335 -17.69 4.07 -25.33
N ALA A 336 -17.70 4.64 -24.13
CA ALA A 336 -17.50 3.97 -22.85
C ALA A 336 -18.42 4.61 -21.78
N PRO A 337 -18.86 3.87 -20.73
CA PRO A 337 -18.70 2.43 -20.54
C PRO A 337 -19.44 1.59 -21.58
N GLY A 338 -18.91 0.41 -21.90
CA GLY A 338 -19.44 -0.48 -22.93
C GLY A 338 -19.54 -1.94 -22.49
N GLY A 339 -19.51 -2.85 -23.47
CA GLY A 339 -19.70 -4.29 -23.25
C GLY A 339 -18.68 -4.93 -22.30
N GLY A 340 -17.41 -4.50 -22.32
CA GLY A 340 -16.38 -4.98 -21.40
C GLY A 340 -16.69 -4.63 -19.95
N SER A 341 -17.03 -3.37 -19.69
CA SER A 341 -17.45 -2.85 -18.38
C SER A 341 -18.69 -3.58 -17.84
N VAL A 342 -19.69 -3.87 -18.69
CA VAL A 342 -20.88 -4.66 -18.32
C VAL A 342 -20.51 -6.11 -18.03
N SER A 343 -19.59 -6.70 -18.79
CA SER A 343 -19.10 -8.07 -18.54
C SER A 343 -18.41 -8.17 -17.19
N ALA A 344 -17.60 -7.18 -16.82
CA ALA A 344 -16.95 -7.10 -15.50
C ALA A 344 -17.98 -6.98 -14.37
N ALA A 345 -18.97 -6.10 -14.53
CA ALA A 345 -20.05 -5.96 -13.56
C ALA A 345 -20.88 -7.27 -13.41
N ALA A 346 -21.16 -7.96 -14.52
CA ALA A 346 -21.87 -9.24 -14.49
C ALA A 346 -21.06 -10.33 -13.79
N ALA A 347 -19.75 -10.41 -14.05
CA ALA A 347 -18.85 -11.35 -13.38
C ALA A 347 -18.81 -11.10 -11.87
N ALA A 348 -18.68 -9.83 -11.46
CA ALA A 348 -18.66 -9.43 -10.07
C ALA A 348 -19.95 -9.82 -9.34
N LEU A 349 -21.11 -9.56 -9.95
CA LEU A 349 -22.41 -9.98 -9.39
C LEU A 349 -22.53 -11.51 -9.30
N GLY A 350 -22.04 -12.24 -10.30
CA GLY A 350 -22.01 -13.71 -10.27
C GLY A 350 -21.15 -14.27 -9.14
N ALA A 351 -19.96 -13.70 -8.93
CA ALA A 351 -19.08 -14.05 -7.82
C ALA A 351 -19.71 -13.65 -6.47
N ALA A 352 -20.33 -12.47 -6.37
CA ALA A 352 -21.01 -12.01 -5.16
C ALA A 352 -22.17 -12.94 -4.76
N LEU A 353 -22.94 -13.47 -5.72
CA LEU A 353 -23.95 -14.49 -5.45
C LEU A 353 -23.34 -15.79 -4.92
N GLY A 354 -22.22 -16.26 -5.48
CA GLY A 354 -21.47 -17.40 -4.94
C GLY A 354 -21.01 -17.16 -3.49
N CYS A 355 -20.48 -15.97 -3.20
CA CYS A 355 -20.08 -15.56 -1.85
C CYS A 355 -21.27 -15.55 -0.88
N MET A 356 -22.36 -14.87 -1.25
CA MET A 356 -23.59 -14.78 -0.47
C MET A 356 -24.14 -16.17 -0.15
N VAL A 357 -24.23 -17.07 -1.14
CA VAL A 357 -24.76 -18.43 -0.93
C VAL A 357 -23.90 -19.24 0.04
N GLY A 358 -22.57 -19.11 -0.06
CA GLY A 358 -21.65 -19.70 0.90
C GLY A 358 -21.88 -19.16 2.32
N LEU A 359 -22.01 -17.84 2.47
CA LEU A 359 -22.30 -17.19 3.75
C LEU A 359 -23.67 -17.58 4.32
N MET A 360 -24.69 -17.71 3.48
CA MET A 360 -26.02 -18.19 3.85
C MET A 360 -26.03 -19.67 4.26
N SER A 361 -24.93 -20.38 4.00
CA SER A 361 -24.67 -21.77 4.38
C SER A 361 -23.62 -21.88 5.49
N TYR A 362 -23.19 -20.76 6.10
CA TYR A 362 -22.13 -20.68 7.11
C TYR A 362 -22.65 -20.08 8.44
N GLY A 363 -22.03 -20.46 9.56
CA GLY A 363 -22.24 -19.83 10.87
C GLY A 363 -23.55 -20.14 11.60
N LYS A 364 -24.56 -20.70 10.91
CA LYS A 364 -25.81 -21.16 11.55
C LYS A 364 -25.65 -22.59 12.05
N ARG A 365 -26.24 -22.89 13.23
CA ARG A 365 -26.20 -24.22 13.86
C ARG A 365 -26.58 -25.38 12.91
N GLN A 366 -27.57 -25.18 12.05
CA GLN A 366 -28.00 -26.20 11.08
C GLN A 366 -26.96 -26.53 10.00
N PHE A 367 -25.90 -25.74 9.86
CA PHE A 367 -24.84 -25.91 8.85
C PHE A 367 -23.45 -26.12 9.48
N GLU A 368 -23.39 -26.49 10.76
CA GLU A 368 -22.13 -26.66 11.49
C GLU A 368 -21.19 -27.68 10.82
N GLU A 369 -21.73 -28.79 10.31
CA GLU A 369 -20.97 -29.80 9.57
C GLU A 369 -20.38 -29.27 8.25
N LEU A 370 -20.96 -28.20 7.70
CA LEU A 370 -20.51 -27.55 6.47
C LEU A 370 -19.48 -26.43 6.75
N ASP A 371 -19.22 -26.06 8.01
CA ASP A 371 -18.31 -24.97 8.35
C ASP A 371 -16.91 -25.13 7.72
N PRO A 372 -16.23 -26.30 7.82
CA PRO A 372 -14.93 -26.49 7.19
C PRO A 372 -14.96 -26.43 5.65
N ILE A 373 -16.12 -26.73 5.05
CA ILE A 373 -16.33 -26.67 3.60
C ILE A 373 -16.52 -25.20 3.20
N MET A 374 -17.42 -24.48 3.86
CA MET A 374 -17.74 -23.09 3.54
C MET A 374 -16.55 -22.15 3.77
N ARG A 375 -15.74 -22.38 4.81
CA ARG A 375 -14.48 -21.63 5.01
C ARG A 375 -13.50 -21.74 3.85
N LYS A 376 -13.58 -22.81 3.05
CA LYS A 376 -12.76 -22.99 1.83
C LYS A 376 -13.44 -22.41 0.59
N LEU A 377 -14.76 -22.51 0.50
CA LEU A 377 -15.50 -22.14 -0.71
C LEU A 377 -15.83 -20.65 -0.80
N ILE A 378 -16.04 -19.96 0.32
CA ILE A 378 -16.42 -18.54 0.33
C ILE A 378 -15.27 -17.61 -0.13
N PRO A 379 -14.02 -17.74 0.39
CA PRO A 379 -12.97 -16.76 0.08
C PRO A 379 -12.66 -16.55 -1.40
N PRO A 380 -12.60 -17.59 -2.27
CA PRO A 380 -12.40 -17.40 -3.70
C PRO A 380 -13.44 -16.48 -4.35
N PHE A 381 -14.72 -16.59 -3.96
CA PHE A 381 -15.79 -15.73 -4.47
C PHE A 381 -15.70 -14.31 -3.94
N HIS A 382 -15.42 -14.15 -2.64
CA HIS A 382 -15.23 -12.84 -2.03
C HIS A 382 -14.04 -12.10 -2.66
N GLN A 383 -12.91 -12.77 -2.86
CA GLN A 383 -11.76 -12.15 -3.51
C GLN A 383 -12.07 -11.79 -4.96
N ALA A 384 -12.70 -12.71 -5.71
CA ALA A 384 -13.01 -12.47 -7.11
C ALA A 384 -14.02 -11.34 -7.31
N MET A 385 -15.04 -11.19 -6.43
CA MET A 385 -16.01 -10.11 -6.59
C MET A 385 -15.31 -8.74 -6.52
N ASP A 386 -14.40 -8.53 -5.57
CA ASP A 386 -13.67 -7.26 -5.40
C ASP A 386 -12.74 -6.97 -6.60
N GLU A 387 -12.00 -8.00 -7.05
CA GLU A 387 -11.13 -7.89 -8.22
C GLU A 387 -11.92 -7.62 -9.51
N LEU A 388 -13.06 -8.27 -9.70
CA LEU A 388 -13.90 -8.11 -10.89
C LEU A 388 -14.62 -6.75 -10.91
N VAL A 389 -15.02 -6.22 -9.75
CA VAL A 389 -15.54 -4.85 -9.63
C VAL A 389 -14.50 -3.84 -10.13
N ALA A 390 -13.24 -3.97 -9.71
CA ALA A 390 -12.17 -3.08 -10.16
C ALA A 390 -11.90 -3.15 -11.67
N MET A 391 -12.24 -4.27 -12.32
CA MET A 391 -12.11 -4.42 -13.78
C MET A 391 -13.11 -3.57 -14.58
N VAL A 392 -14.21 -3.11 -13.99
CA VAL A 392 -15.16 -2.18 -14.64
C VAL A 392 -14.44 -0.90 -15.06
N ASP A 393 -13.69 -0.31 -14.14
CA ASP A 393 -12.90 0.89 -14.43
C ASP A 393 -11.66 0.57 -15.26
N ALA A 394 -11.06 -0.61 -15.10
CA ALA A 394 -9.91 -1.03 -15.89
C ALA A 394 -10.25 -1.11 -17.40
N ASP A 395 -11.43 -1.62 -17.75
CA ASP A 395 -11.94 -1.65 -19.12
C ASP A 395 -12.08 -0.22 -19.69
N SER A 396 -12.73 0.67 -18.93
CA SER A 396 -12.92 2.06 -19.34
C SER A 396 -11.60 2.82 -19.48
N ARG A 397 -10.61 2.57 -18.61
CA ARG A 397 -9.25 3.13 -18.71
C ARG A 397 -8.48 2.58 -19.90
N ALA A 398 -8.61 1.28 -20.19
CA ALA A 398 -7.97 0.65 -21.35
C ALA A 398 -8.48 1.25 -22.66
N PHE A 399 -9.79 1.45 -22.77
CA PHE A 399 -10.41 2.11 -23.92
C PHE A 399 -9.96 3.57 -24.04
N SER A 400 -9.97 4.32 -22.93
CA SER A 400 -9.54 5.73 -22.93
C SER A 400 -8.07 5.88 -23.36
N SER A 401 -7.19 5.00 -22.87
CA SER A 401 -5.77 4.97 -23.27
C SER A 401 -5.60 4.75 -24.77
N TYR A 402 -6.40 3.87 -25.38
CA TYR A 402 -6.39 3.66 -26.83
C TYR A 402 -6.87 4.90 -27.60
N MET A 403 -7.93 5.56 -27.12
CA MET A 403 -8.43 6.79 -27.72
C MET A 403 -7.42 7.95 -27.63
N GLU A 404 -6.71 8.09 -26.52
CA GLU A 404 -5.63 9.07 -26.39
C GLU A 404 -4.46 8.74 -27.33
N ALA A 405 -4.10 7.46 -27.48
CA ALA A 405 -3.09 7.06 -28.46
C ALA A 405 -3.50 7.41 -29.90
N MET A 406 -4.79 7.35 -30.24
CA MET A 406 -5.29 7.78 -31.56
C MET A 406 -5.11 9.28 -31.83
N LYS A 407 -5.11 10.11 -30.77
CA LYS A 407 -4.96 11.58 -30.84
C LYS A 407 -3.51 12.04 -30.95
N LEU A 408 -2.54 11.14 -30.75
CA LEU A 408 -1.11 11.51 -30.85
C LEU A 408 -0.77 12.12 -32.23
N PRO A 409 0.21 13.04 -32.28
CA PRO A 409 0.71 13.62 -33.52
C PRO A 409 1.15 12.56 -34.55
N ARG A 410 1.13 12.94 -35.83
CA ARG A 410 1.41 12.04 -36.96
C ARG A 410 2.14 12.74 -38.11
N SER A 411 2.79 13.86 -37.82
CA SER A 411 3.38 14.75 -38.81
C SER A 411 4.77 14.28 -39.24
N THR A 412 5.52 13.64 -38.35
CA THR A 412 6.86 13.08 -38.64
C THR A 412 6.84 11.55 -38.67
N PRO A 413 7.81 10.90 -39.34
CA PRO A 413 7.95 9.44 -39.30
C PRO A 413 8.11 8.89 -37.87
N GLU A 414 8.86 9.60 -37.02
CA GLU A 414 9.06 9.23 -35.61
C GLU A 414 7.75 9.34 -34.81
N GLU A 415 6.96 10.39 -35.04
CA GLU A 415 5.63 10.53 -34.43
C GLU A 415 4.67 9.43 -34.89
N GLN A 416 4.70 9.06 -36.18
CA GLN A 416 3.87 7.99 -36.73
C GLN A 416 4.22 6.62 -36.12
N GLU A 417 5.51 6.34 -35.94
CA GLU A 417 5.97 5.11 -35.29
C GLU A 417 5.55 5.08 -33.82
N ARG A 418 5.81 6.15 -33.06
CA ARG A 418 5.41 6.27 -31.65
C ARG A 418 3.91 6.15 -31.47
N ARG A 419 3.12 6.80 -32.32
CA ARG A 419 1.65 6.69 -32.35
C ARG A 419 1.20 5.26 -32.62
N THR A 420 1.80 4.60 -33.61
CA THR A 420 1.46 3.21 -33.95
C THR A 420 1.79 2.26 -32.80
N ALA A 421 2.96 2.41 -32.18
CA ALA A 421 3.37 1.62 -31.03
C ALA A 421 2.43 1.82 -29.84
N ALA A 422 2.08 3.07 -29.52
CA ALA A 422 1.13 3.39 -28.46
C ALA A 422 -0.26 2.81 -28.72
N MET A 423 -0.78 2.90 -29.95
CA MET A 423 -2.07 2.30 -30.32
C MET A 423 -2.06 0.77 -30.21
N GLN A 424 -1.00 0.10 -30.69
CA GLN A 424 -0.87 -1.35 -30.58
C GLN A 424 -0.76 -1.82 -29.13
N GLN A 425 -0.05 -1.07 -28.28
CA GLN A 425 0.00 -1.35 -26.86
C GLN A 425 -1.36 -1.13 -26.18
N GLY A 426 -2.07 -0.05 -26.54
CA GLY A 426 -3.44 0.21 -26.08
C GLY A 426 -4.40 -0.92 -26.41
N LEU A 427 -4.38 -1.43 -27.64
CA LEU A 427 -5.18 -2.59 -28.06
C LEU A 427 -4.79 -3.86 -27.29
N LYS A 428 -3.49 -4.12 -27.10
CA LYS A 428 -3.03 -5.27 -26.30
C LYS A 428 -3.54 -5.18 -24.87
N THR A 429 -3.57 -3.99 -24.27
CA THR A 429 -4.18 -3.77 -22.94
C THR A 429 -5.69 -3.99 -22.97
N ALA A 430 -6.41 -3.46 -23.97
CA ALA A 430 -7.84 -3.66 -24.14
C ALA A 430 -8.25 -5.13 -24.36
N VAL A 431 -7.35 -5.98 -24.86
CA VAL A 431 -7.53 -7.44 -24.95
C VAL A 431 -7.19 -8.14 -23.63
N ARG A 432 -6.14 -7.69 -22.92
CA ARG A 432 -5.69 -8.31 -21.67
C ARG A 432 -6.72 -8.19 -20.55
N VAL A 433 -7.43 -7.07 -20.43
CA VAL A 433 -8.46 -6.87 -19.38
C VAL A 433 -9.58 -7.92 -19.46
N PRO A 434 -10.33 -8.08 -20.58
CA PRO A 434 -11.36 -9.11 -20.69
C PRO A 434 -10.79 -10.53 -20.64
N CYS A 435 -9.55 -10.76 -21.10
CA CYS A 435 -8.90 -12.06 -20.96
C CYS A 435 -8.67 -12.42 -19.48
N ALA A 436 -8.14 -11.48 -18.69
CA ALA A 436 -7.94 -11.66 -17.25
C ALA A 436 -9.26 -11.86 -16.49
N LEU A 437 -10.34 -11.17 -16.91
CA LEU A 437 -11.69 -11.40 -16.40
C LEU A 437 -12.12 -12.85 -16.63
N ALA A 438 -12.00 -13.35 -17.87
CA ALA A 438 -12.40 -14.71 -18.22
C ALA A 438 -11.58 -15.77 -17.47
N GLU A 439 -10.27 -15.56 -17.31
CA GLU A 439 -9.41 -16.42 -16.50
C GLU A 439 -9.81 -16.42 -15.02
N LYS A 440 -10.15 -15.24 -14.47
CA LYS A 440 -10.59 -15.13 -13.08
C LYS A 440 -11.88 -15.90 -12.84
N VAL A 441 -12.84 -15.79 -13.76
CA VAL A 441 -14.09 -16.56 -13.70
C VAL A 441 -13.85 -18.06 -13.84
N SER A 442 -12.96 -18.48 -14.75
CA SER A 442 -12.59 -19.90 -14.91
C SER A 442 -12.10 -20.53 -13.60
N GLY A 443 -11.29 -19.78 -12.82
CA GLY A 443 -10.84 -20.23 -11.49
C GLY A 443 -11.94 -20.44 -10.45
N LEU A 444 -13.16 -19.91 -10.66
CA LEU A 444 -14.29 -20.05 -9.73
C LEU A 444 -15.11 -21.31 -9.96
N TRP A 445 -15.07 -21.92 -11.15
CA TRP A 445 -15.95 -23.05 -11.47
C TRP A 445 -15.80 -24.25 -10.53
N PRO A 446 -14.59 -24.66 -10.09
CA PRO A 446 -14.45 -25.74 -9.13
C PRO A 446 -15.18 -25.46 -7.81
N ALA A 447 -14.97 -24.26 -7.24
CA ALA A 447 -15.62 -23.84 -6.01
C ALA A 447 -17.15 -23.71 -6.19
N LEU A 448 -17.62 -23.29 -7.36
CA LEU A 448 -19.05 -23.15 -7.65
C LEU A 448 -19.74 -24.51 -7.76
N LYS A 449 -19.07 -25.49 -8.38
CA LYS A 449 -19.53 -26.89 -8.44
C LYS A 449 -19.64 -27.51 -7.05
N ASP A 450 -18.65 -27.28 -6.19
CA ASP A 450 -18.69 -27.76 -4.81
C ASP A 450 -19.74 -27.03 -3.97
N LEU A 451 -19.87 -25.72 -4.13
CA LEU A 451 -20.90 -24.95 -3.46
C LEU A 451 -22.29 -25.45 -3.86
N ALA A 452 -22.53 -25.73 -5.15
CA ALA A 452 -23.79 -26.28 -5.63
C ALA A 452 -24.16 -27.64 -4.98
N ARG A 453 -23.17 -28.45 -4.59
CA ARG A 453 -23.40 -29.74 -3.90
C ARG A 453 -23.81 -29.58 -2.44
N HIS A 454 -23.31 -28.54 -1.77
CA HIS A 454 -23.39 -28.43 -0.31
C HIS A 454 -24.23 -27.27 0.20
N CYS A 455 -24.47 -26.23 -0.61
CA CYS A 455 -25.11 -25.00 -0.15
C CYS A 455 -26.53 -25.23 0.37
N ASN A 456 -27.00 -24.25 1.14
CA ASN A 456 -28.40 -24.12 1.52
C ASN A 456 -29.30 -24.10 0.27
N LEU A 457 -30.22 -25.07 0.17
CA LEU A 457 -31.14 -25.19 -0.97
C LEU A 457 -32.16 -24.05 -1.06
N ALA A 458 -32.42 -23.33 0.03
CA ALA A 458 -33.23 -22.12 -0.03
C ALA A 458 -32.62 -21.04 -0.94
N CYS A 459 -31.30 -21.07 -1.16
CA CYS A 459 -30.58 -20.18 -2.05
C CYS A 459 -30.32 -20.79 -3.45
N LYS A 460 -31.05 -21.86 -3.83
CA LYS A 460 -30.89 -22.51 -5.15
C LYS A 460 -31.02 -21.52 -6.30
N SER A 461 -31.99 -20.60 -6.23
CA SER A 461 -32.19 -19.61 -7.30
C SER A 461 -31.02 -18.63 -7.44
N ASP A 462 -30.42 -18.22 -6.31
CA ASP A 462 -29.29 -17.28 -6.28
C ASP A 462 -28.05 -17.86 -6.97
N ILE A 463 -27.75 -19.13 -6.71
CA ILE A 463 -26.59 -19.82 -7.31
C ILE A 463 -26.83 -20.14 -8.80
N GLN A 464 -28.07 -20.40 -9.21
CA GLN A 464 -28.43 -20.56 -10.63
C GLN A 464 -28.20 -19.28 -11.42
N VAL A 465 -28.63 -18.14 -10.86
CA VAL A 465 -28.37 -16.81 -11.44
C VAL A 465 -26.87 -16.54 -11.45
N GLY A 466 -26.16 -16.83 -10.36
CA GLY A 466 -24.70 -16.66 -10.26
C GLY A 466 -23.94 -17.40 -11.36
N ALA A 467 -24.27 -18.67 -11.60
CA ALA A 467 -23.67 -19.48 -12.67
C ALA A 467 -23.90 -18.87 -14.07
N LYS A 468 -25.14 -18.43 -14.37
CA LYS A 468 -25.46 -17.79 -15.65
C LYS A 468 -24.82 -16.41 -15.82
N MET A 469 -24.67 -15.64 -14.74
CA MET A 469 -23.99 -14.35 -14.77
C MET A 469 -22.50 -14.51 -15.08
N LEU A 470 -21.83 -15.50 -14.47
CA LEU A 470 -20.43 -15.83 -14.75
C LEU A 470 -20.24 -16.30 -16.20
N GLU A 471 -21.14 -17.16 -16.71
CA GLU A 471 -21.12 -17.59 -18.12
C GLU A 471 -21.31 -16.41 -19.08
N ALA A 472 -22.30 -15.55 -18.83
CA ALA A 472 -22.57 -14.38 -19.66
C ALA A 472 -21.42 -13.37 -19.64
N ALA A 473 -20.72 -13.25 -18.51
CA ALA A 473 -19.54 -12.41 -18.41
C ALA A 473 -18.37 -12.91 -19.27
N VAL A 474 -18.11 -14.23 -19.26
CA VAL A 474 -17.09 -14.84 -20.14
C VAL A 474 -17.49 -14.71 -21.61
N PHE A 475 -18.78 -14.86 -21.93
CA PHE A 475 -19.31 -14.59 -23.26
C PHE A 475 -19.03 -13.15 -23.69
N GLY A 476 -19.33 -12.17 -22.86
CA GLY A 476 -19.04 -10.77 -23.15
C GLY A 476 -17.54 -10.50 -23.29
N ALA A 477 -16.71 -11.06 -22.40
CA ALA A 477 -15.25 -10.98 -22.49
C ALA A 477 -14.71 -11.54 -23.81
N TYR A 478 -15.20 -12.71 -24.24
CA TYR A 478 -14.84 -13.30 -25.53
C TYR A 478 -15.07 -12.32 -26.69
N PHE A 479 -16.26 -11.73 -26.82
CA PHE A 479 -16.53 -10.81 -27.93
C PHE A 479 -15.71 -9.52 -27.85
N ASN A 480 -15.43 -9.01 -26.64
CA ASN A 480 -14.54 -7.86 -26.45
C ASN A 480 -13.07 -8.18 -26.83
N ILE A 481 -12.61 -9.41 -26.59
CA ILE A 481 -11.30 -9.87 -27.07
C ILE A 481 -11.33 -9.93 -28.61
N MET A 482 -12.30 -10.64 -29.19
CA MET A 482 -12.35 -10.90 -30.62
C MET A 482 -12.49 -9.62 -31.46
N ILE A 483 -13.20 -8.61 -30.99
CA ILE A 483 -13.32 -7.33 -31.70
C ILE A 483 -11.98 -6.57 -31.73
N ASN A 484 -11.27 -6.51 -30.60
CA ASN A 484 -9.99 -5.80 -30.51
C ASN A 484 -8.84 -6.54 -31.21
N LEU A 485 -8.88 -7.88 -31.26
CA LEU A 485 -7.87 -8.69 -31.98
C LEU A 485 -7.82 -8.39 -33.49
N LYS A 486 -8.89 -7.85 -34.09
CA LYS A 486 -8.93 -7.49 -35.52
C LYS A 486 -7.92 -6.40 -35.88
N ASP A 487 -7.67 -5.48 -34.94
CA ASP A 487 -6.83 -4.29 -35.16
C ASP A 487 -5.38 -4.47 -34.66
N ILE A 488 -5.07 -5.64 -34.07
CA ILE A 488 -3.71 -5.99 -33.63
C ILE A 488 -2.92 -6.56 -34.81
N LYS A 489 -1.65 -6.15 -34.95
CA LYS A 489 -0.76 -6.63 -36.03
C LYS A 489 0.08 -7.85 -35.63
N ASP A 490 0.25 -8.08 -34.33
CA ASP A 490 1.03 -9.20 -33.79
C ASP A 490 0.25 -10.52 -33.93
N GLU A 491 0.53 -11.26 -35.00
CA GLU A 491 -0.18 -12.51 -35.33
C GLU A 491 0.03 -13.61 -34.27
N LYS A 492 1.21 -13.66 -33.63
CA LYS A 492 1.46 -14.62 -32.54
C LYS A 492 0.56 -14.30 -31.35
N PHE A 493 0.47 -13.03 -30.97
CA PHE A 493 -0.43 -12.59 -29.91
C PHE A 493 -1.89 -12.88 -30.23
N LYS A 494 -2.33 -12.62 -31.47
CA LYS A 494 -3.70 -12.93 -31.93
C LYS A 494 -4.05 -14.41 -31.82
N LEU A 495 -3.18 -15.28 -32.30
CA LEU A 495 -3.41 -16.71 -32.25
C LEU A 495 -3.53 -17.20 -30.81
N VAL A 496 -2.59 -16.81 -29.94
CA VAL A 496 -2.58 -17.20 -28.52
C VAL A 496 -3.84 -16.71 -27.81
N MET A 497 -4.20 -15.43 -27.97
CA MET A 497 -5.35 -14.85 -27.28
C MET A 497 -6.69 -15.38 -27.80
N SER A 498 -6.84 -15.61 -29.10
CA SER A 498 -8.09 -16.15 -29.67
C SER A 498 -8.33 -17.60 -29.26
N GLN A 499 -7.29 -18.45 -29.26
CA GLN A 499 -7.37 -19.83 -28.77
C GLN A 499 -7.74 -19.87 -27.28
N LYS A 500 -7.05 -19.05 -26.47
CA LYS A 500 -7.31 -18.94 -25.04
C LYS A 500 -8.74 -18.48 -24.73
N ALA A 501 -9.20 -17.42 -25.39
CA ALA A 501 -10.56 -16.90 -25.20
C ALA A 501 -11.63 -17.93 -25.61
N SER A 502 -11.41 -18.66 -26.69
CA SER A 502 -12.33 -19.72 -27.15
C SER A 502 -12.39 -20.88 -26.15
N GLY A 503 -11.23 -21.30 -25.60
CA GLY A 503 -11.16 -22.33 -24.57
C GLY A 503 -11.91 -21.94 -23.30
N LEU A 504 -11.69 -20.72 -22.81
CA LEU A 504 -12.37 -20.18 -21.62
C LEU A 504 -13.89 -20.07 -21.82
N LEU A 505 -14.35 -19.66 -23.00
CA LEU A 505 -15.78 -19.61 -23.31
C LEU A 505 -16.42 -20.99 -23.28
N GLU A 506 -15.76 -21.99 -23.85
CA GLU A 506 -16.33 -23.33 -23.93
C GLU A 506 -16.33 -24.02 -22.56
N GLU A 507 -15.28 -23.83 -21.77
CA GLU A 507 -15.25 -24.21 -20.35
C GLU A 507 -16.42 -23.57 -19.59
N ALA A 508 -16.63 -22.25 -19.72
CA ALA A 508 -17.70 -21.54 -19.03
C ALA A 508 -19.10 -22.08 -19.36
N LYS A 509 -19.38 -22.43 -20.61
CA LYS A 509 -20.66 -23.05 -20.99
C LYS A 509 -20.84 -24.42 -20.35
N GLN A 510 -19.80 -25.25 -20.40
CA GLN A 510 -19.83 -26.61 -19.85
C GLN A 510 -20.00 -26.58 -18.33
N ASP A 511 -19.19 -25.79 -17.63
CA ASP A 511 -19.22 -25.73 -16.17
C ASP A 511 -20.49 -25.07 -15.63
N SER A 512 -21.00 -24.04 -16.29
CA SER A 512 -22.32 -23.46 -15.97
C SER A 512 -23.43 -24.53 -16.10
N ALA A 513 -23.46 -25.28 -17.21
CA ALA A 513 -24.45 -26.35 -17.40
C ALA A 513 -24.34 -27.45 -16.33
N LEU A 514 -23.10 -27.83 -15.94
CA LEU A 514 -22.87 -28.80 -14.88
C LEU A 514 -23.35 -28.31 -13.52
N VAL A 515 -23.08 -27.04 -13.17
CA VAL A 515 -23.56 -26.42 -11.91
C VAL A 515 -25.08 -26.44 -11.85
N LEU A 516 -25.75 -26.03 -12.93
CA LEU A 516 -27.22 -26.06 -13.00
C LEU A 516 -27.78 -27.48 -12.89
N ALA A 517 -27.15 -28.46 -13.55
CA ALA A 517 -27.56 -29.86 -13.45
C ALA A 517 -27.34 -30.44 -12.05
N LEU A 518 -26.27 -30.06 -11.34
CA LEU A 518 -26.05 -30.44 -9.94
C LEU A 518 -27.16 -29.92 -9.04
N LEU A 519 -27.56 -28.66 -9.22
CA LEU A 519 -28.62 -28.03 -8.44
C LEU A 519 -30.01 -28.62 -8.71
N GLU A 520 -30.30 -29.01 -9.96
CA GLU A 520 -31.57 -29.67 -10.28
C GLU A 520 -31.68 -31.08 -9.70
N LYS A 521 -30.56 -31.79 -9.57
CA LYS A 521 -30.54 -33.12 -8.95
C LYS A 521 -30.74 -33.10 -7.43
N ARG A 522 -30.55 -31.94 -6.78
CA ARG A 522 -30.73 -31.83 -5.32
C ARG A 522 -32.21 -31.64 -5.00
N VAL A 523 -32.77 -32.63 -4.30
CA VAL A 523 -34.13 -32.58 -3.75
C VAL A 523 -34.06 -32.00 -2.34
N ALA A 524 -35.03 -31.13 -2.01
CA ALA A 524 -35.12 -30.41 -0.75
C ALA A 524 -35.43 -31.31 0.46
#